data_AF-A0A6I6A4X5-F1
#
_entry.id   AF-A0A6I6A4X5-F1
#
_cell.length_a   1.000
_cell.length_b   1.000
_cell.length_c   1.000
_cell.angle_alpha   90.00
_cell.angle_beta   90.00
_cell.angle_gamma   90.00
#
_symmetry.space_group_name_H-M   'P 1'
#
loop_
_entity.id
_entity.type
_entity.pdbx_description
1 polymer ?
#
loop_
_entity_poly.entity_id
_entity_poly.type
_entity_poly.pdbx_seq_one_letter_code
_entity_poly.pdbx_strand_id
1 'polypeptide(L)'
;MSLGSFSVTPEQVIALSGNIRSGAQGIRAELDELDSKVATLRASWSGQAQESYSLAQRQWTQALTDLQQLLDRIATSTNEIAQNYTAADRQSAGRFGA
;
A
#
# COMPACT_ATOMS: atom_id res chain seq x y z
N MET A 1 28.58 -21.46 -6.89
CA MET A 1 27.57 -21.36 -5.80
C MET A 1 26.46 -20.47 -6.31
N SER A 2 25.34 -21.04 -6.75
CA SER A 2 24.16 -20.27 -7.12
C SER A 2 23.53 -19.79 -5.81
N LEU A 3 23.73 -18.52 -5.47
CA LEU A 3 22.99 -17.87 -4.40
C LEU A 3 21.54 -17.90 -4.82
N GLY A 4 20.72 -18.69 -4.12
CA GLY A 4 19.30 -18.85 -4.37
C GLY A 4 18.63 -17.49 -4.48
N SER A 5 18.38 -17.08 -5.72
CA SER A 5 17.67 -15.88 -6.09
C SER A 5 16.19 -16.06 -5.71
N PHE A 6 15.86 -15.68 -4.49
CA PHE A 6 14.60 -14.97 -4.25
C PHE A 6 14.84 -13.49 -4.63
N SER A 7 15.23 -13.24 -5.88
CA SER A 7 15.34 -11.87 -6.38
C SER A 7 13.92 -11.39 -6.63
N VAL A 8 13.36 -10.70 -5.63
CA VAL A 8 12.13 -9.95 -5.80
C VAL A 8 12.45 -8.84 -6.79
N THR A 9 11.94 -8.95 -8.02
CA THR A 9 12.24 -7.96 -9.06
C THR A 9 11.42 -6.68 -8.84
N PRO A 10 11.88 -5.52 -9.31
CA PRO A 10 11.10 -4.27 -9.23
C PRO A 10 9.68 -4.43 -9.78
N GLU A 11 9.51 -5.21 -10.86
CA GLU A 11 8.22 -5.47 -11.49
C GLU A 11 7.28 -6.26 -10.56
N GLN A 12 7.78 -7.25 -9.82
CA GLN A 12 7.00 -8.02 -8.86
C GLN A 12 6.54 -7.16 -7.68
N VAL A 13 7.39 -6.25 -7.19
CA VAL A 13 7.03 -5.30 -6.13
C VAL A 13 5.95 -4.33 -6.61
N ILE A 14 6.06 -3.82 -7.83
CA ILE A 14 5.06 -2.92 -8.42
C ILE A 14 3.71 -3.64 -8.54
N ALA A 15 3.69 -4.87 -9.06
CA ALA A 15 2.47 -5.65 -9.21
C ALA A 15 1.79 -5.92 -7.86
N LEU A 16 2.56 -6.37 -6.86
CA LEU A 16 2.05 -6.61 -5.51
C LEU A 16 1.50 -5.32 -4.87
N SER A 17 2.23 -4.21 -5.02
CA SER A 17 1.81 -2.90 -4.50
C SER A 17 0.48 -2.44 -5.13
N GLY A 18 0.29 -2.71 -6.43
CA GLY A 18 -0.98 -2.47 -7.12
C GLY A 18 -2.13 -3.29 -6.54
N ASN A 19 -1.92 -4.58 -6.30
CA ASN A 19 -2.93 -5.46 -5.68
C ASN A 19 -3.31 -4.99 -4.27
N ILE A 20 -2.32 -4.63 -3.45
CA ILE A 20 -2.57 -4.11 -2.09
C ILE A 20 -3.34 -2.79 -2.16
N ARG A 21 -2.99 -1.87 -3.06
CA ARG A 21 -3.71 -0.61 -3.24
C ARG A 21 -5.17 -0.85 -3.63
N SER A 22 -5.43 -1.76 -4.56
CA SER A 22 -6.79 -2.14 -4.97
C SER A 22 -7.59 -2.72 -3.79
N GLY A 23 -6.99 -3.63 -3.02
CA GLY A 23 -7.62 -4.17 -1.81
C GLY A 23 -7.92 -3.10 -0.76
N ALA A 24 -6.99 -2.16 -0.54
CA ALA A 24 -7.18 -1.04 0.39
C ALA A 24 -8.32 -0.11 -0.05
N GLN A 25 -8.47 0.14 -1.35
CA GLN A 25 -9.59 0.90 -1.90
C GLN A 25 -10.92 0.17 -1.72
N GLY A 26 -10.94 -1.15 -1.90
CA GLY A 26 -12.12 -1.97 -1.60
C GLY A 26 -12.53 -1.88 -0.14
N ILE A 27 -11.57 -2.04 0.78
CA ILE A 27 -11.82 -1.89 2.24
C ILE A 27 -12.37 -0.50 2.56
N ARG A 28 -11.80 0.56 1.96
CA ARG A 28 -12.28 1.94 2.12
C ARG A 28 -13.75 2.07 1.72
N ALA A 29 -14.13 1.53 0.56
CA ALA A 29 -15.51 1.60 0.07
C ALA A 29 -16.51 0.89 1.01
N GLU A 30 -16.16 -0.30 1.49
CA GLU A 30 -16.99 -1.05 2.46
C GLU A 30 -17.16 -0.28 3.79
N LEU A 31 -16.10 0.40 4.25
CA LEU A 31 -16.15 1.22 5.46
C LEU A 31 -17.00 2.49 5.27
N ASP A 32 -16.94 3.11 4.09
CA ASP A 32 -17.77 4.27 3.74
C ASP A 32 -19.26 3.87 3.65
N GLU A 33 -19.56 2.67 3.13
CA GLU A 33 -20.91 2.10 3.16
C GLU A 33 -21.38 1.82 4.60
N LEU A 34 -20.51 1.25 5.44
CA LEU A 34 -20.79 1.04 6.85
C LEU A 34 -21.10 2.37 7.56
N ASP A 35 -20.31 3.42 7.34
CA ASP A 35 -20.52 4.73 7.96
C ASP A 35 -21.85 5.35 7.53
N SER A 36 -22.23 5.19 6.27
CA SER A 36 -23.54 5.62 5.76
C SER A 36 -24.70 4.90 6.47
N LYS A 37 -24.59 3.57 6.66
CA LYS A 37 -25.59 2.79 7.41
C LYS A 37 -25.65 3.23 8.86
N VAL A 38 -24.49 3.38 9.51
CA VAL A 38 -24.39 3.81 10.91
C VAL A 38 -24.96 5.21 11.11
N ALA A 39 -24.72 6.15 10.20
CA ALA A 39 -25.26 7.50 10.29
C ALA A 39 -26.79 7.53 10.44
N THR A 40 -27.50 6.60 9.78
CA THR A 40 -28.97 6.48 9.89
C THR A 40 -29.43 5.89 11.23
N LEU A 41 -28.62 5.03 11.85
CA LEU A 41 -28.94 4.33 13.09
C LEU A 41 -28.35 5.02 14.34
N ARG A 42 -27.40 5.94 14.16
CA ARG A 42 -26.62 6.54 15.25
C ARG A 42 -27.50 7.24 16.29
N ALA A 43 -28.63 7.80 15.87
CA ALA A 43 -29.57 8.47 16.77
C ALA A 43 -30.26 7.51 17.77
N SER A 44 -30.36 6.21 17.45
CA SER A 44 -30.95 5.21 18.34
C SER A 44 -29.91 4.49 19.23
N TRP A 45 -28.62 4.74 19.01
CA TRP A 45 -27.54 4.13 19.78
C TRP A 45 -27.31 4.85 21.10
N SER A 46 -26.99 4.08 22.14
CA SER A 46 -26.49 4.64 23.40
C SER A 46 -25.15 5.35 23.19
N GLY A 47 -24.81 6.32 24.04
CA GLY A 47 -23.58 7.10 23.93
C GLY A 47 -22.31 6.24 23.88
N GLN A 48 -22.27 5.14 24.63
CA GLN A 48 -21.13 4.19 24.63
C GLN A 48 -20.94 3.50 23.27
N ALA A 49 -22.03 3.16 22.57
CA ALA A 49 -21.95 2.56 21.24
C ALA A 49 -21.43 3.58 20.21
N GLN A 50 -21.86 4.83 20.30
CA GLN A 50 -21.33 5.92 19.45
C GLN A 50 -19.84 6.15 19.68
N GLU A 51 -19.40 6.12 20.94
CA GLU A 51 -17.98 6.28 21.29
C GLU A 51 -17.13 5.12 20.78
N SER A 52 -17.59 3.88 20.99
CA SER A 52 -16.91 2.67 20.52
C SER A 52 -16.77 2.65 19.01
N TYR A 53 -17.83 3.05 18.29
CA TYR A 53 -17.78 3.19 16.83
C TYR A 53 -16.82 4.29 16.39
N SER A 54 -16.87 5.47 17.03
CA SER A 54 -15.96 6.58 16.70
C SER A 54 -14.49 6.20 16.93
N LEU A 55 -14.21 5.38 17.95
CA LEU A 55 -12.88 4.84 18.19
C LEU A 55 -12.45 3.89 17.07
N ALA A 56 -13.29 2.92 16.72
CA ALA A 56 -13.02 2.00 15.62
C ALA A 56 -12.80 2.77 14.31
N GLN A 57 -13.60 3.82 14.06
CA GLN A 57 -13.49 4.67 12.87
C GLN A 57 -12.13 5.31 12.72
N ARG A 58 -11.61 5.86 13.82
CA ARG A 58 -10.25 6.42 13.83
C ARG A 58 -9.19 5.35 13.59
N GLN A 59 -9.34 4.16 14.18
CA GLN A 59 -8.36 3.08 14.03
C GLN A 59 -8.25 2.59 12.59
N TRP A 60 -9.36 2.26 11.93
CA TRP A 60 -9.29 1.78 10.54
C TRP A 60 -8.85 2.89 9.58
N THR A 61 -9.24 4.15 9.85
CA THR A 61 -8.83 5.27 9.00
C THR A 61 -7.32 5.47 9.09
N GLN A 62 -6.77 5.43 10.30
CA GLN A 62 -5.32 5.51 10.51
C GLN A 62 -4.59 4.35 9.81
N ALA A 63 -5.06 3.12 9.98
CA ALA A 63 -4.45 1.94 9.37
C ALA A 63 -4.41 2.03 7.83
N LEU A 64 -5.49 2.52 7.20
CA LEU A 64 -5.53 2.72 5.74
C LEU A 64 -4.58 3.82 5.29
N THR A 65 -4.48 4.92 6.05
CA THR A 65 -3.50 5.98 5.77
C THR A 65 -2.06 5.47 5.88
N ASP A 66 -1.74 4.72 6.93
CA ASP A 66 -0.41 4.15 7.13
C ASP A 66 -0.04 3.18 6.01
N LEU A 67 -0.99 2.34 5.58
CA LEU A 67 -0.82 1.45 4.45
C LEU A 67 -0.49 2.23 3.16
N GLN A 68 -1.22 3.30 2.90
CA GLN A 68 -0.98 4.13 1.72
C GLN A 68 0.41 4.77 1.74
N GLN A 69 0.82 5.32 2.89
CA GLN A 69 2.17 5.89 3.05
C GLN A 69 3.27 4.84 2.91
N LEU A 70 3.04 3.61 3.36
CA LEU A 70 3.98 2.51 3.17
C LEU A 70 4.10 2.14 1.69
N LEU A 71 2.96 2.02 0.98
CA LEU A 71 2.96 1.73 -0.45
C LEU A 71 3.68 2.80 -1.27
N ASP A 72 3.52 4.07 -0.92
CA ASP A 72 4.22 5.17 -1.60
C ASP A 72 5.73 5.09 -1.37
N ARG A 73 6.18 4.77 -0.14
CA ARG A 73 7.60 4.52 0.16
C ARG A 73 8.18 3.34 -0.60
N ILE A 74 7.40 2.25 -0.71
CA ILE A 74 7.78 1.07 -1.51
C ILE A 74 7.92 1.45 -2.98
N ALA A 75 6.98 2.21 -3.54
CA ALA A 75 7.01 2.65 -4.92
C ALA A 75 8.25 3.52 -5.23
N THR A 76 8.57 4.48 -4.35
CA THR A 76 9.78 5.32 -4.49
C THR A 76 11.05 4.47 -4.46
N SER A 77 11.20 3.62 -3.45
CA SER A 77 12.40 2.77 -3.29
C SER A 77 12.58 1.82 -4.47
N THR A 78 11.47 1.26 -4.99
CA THR A 78 11.49 0.36 -6.14
C THR A 78 11.92 1.09 -7.42
N ASN A 79 11.47 2.32 -7.61
CA ASN A 79 11.87 3.14 -8.75
C ASN A 79 13.37 3.48 -8.71
N GLU A 80 13.89 3.86 -7.53
CA GLU A 80 15.31 4.10 -7.33
C GLU A 80 16.16 2.86 -7.67
N ILE A 81 15.73 1.67 -7.24
CA ILE A 81 16.39 0.41 -7.57
C ILE A 81 16.39 0.17 -9.09
N ALA A 82 15.25 0.35 -9.75
CA ALA A 82 15.13 0.15 -11.20
C ALA A 82 16.04 1.12 -12.00
N GLN A 83 16.13 2.38 -11.58
CA GLN A 83 17.02 3.37 -12.18
C GLN A 83 18.50 2.99 -12.00
N ASN A 84 18.88 2.57 -10.79
CA ASN A 84 20.25 2.15 -10.49
C ASN A 84 20.67 0.91 -11.29
N TYR A 85 19.78 -0.08 -11.44
CA TYR A 85 20.01 -1.23 -12.30
C TYR A 85 20.23 -0.83 -13.76
N THR A 86 19.37 0.04 -14.30
CA THR A 86 19.48 0.51 -15.69
C THR A 86 20.78 1.29 -15.92
N ALA A 87 21.20 2.11 -14.95
CA ALA A 87 22.45 2.86 -15.03
C ALA A 87 23.68 1.93 -14.99
N ALA A 88 23.69 0.95 -14.08
CA ALA A 88 24.77 -0.03 -13.95
C ALA A 88 24.91 -0.91 -15.20
N ASP A 89 23.79 -1.30 -15.80
CA ASP A 89 23.77 -2.08 -17.04
C ASP A 89 24.38 -1.28 -18.21
N ARG A 90 23.94 -0.03 -18.42
CA ARG A 90 24.51 0.85 -19.45
C ARG A 90 26.01 1.11 -19.26
N GLN A 91 26.46 1.29 -18.03
CA GLN A 91 27.89 1.49 -17.74
C GLN A 91 28.71 0.25 -18.06
N SER A 92 28.17 -0.93 -17.76
CA SER A 92 28.81 -2.22 -18.06
C SER A 92 28.85 -2.47 -19.57
N ALA A 93 27.74 -2.25 -20.28
CA ALA A 93 27.67 -2.35 -21.74
C ALA A 93 28.68 -1.43 -22.44
N GLY A 94 28.87 -0.20 -21.95
CA GLY A 94 29.89 0.72 -22.47
C GLY A 94 31.34 0.28 -22.25
N ARG A 95 31.62 -0.60 -21.27
CA ARG A 95 32.95 -1.16 -21.01
C ARG A 95 33.26 -2.41 -21.83
N PHE A 96 32.23 -3.16 -22.25
CA PHE A 96 32.39 -4.34 -23.11
C PHE A 96 32.29 -4.01 -24.61
N GLY A 97 31.85 -2.80 -24.96
CA GLY A 97 31.80 -2.30 -26.34
C GLY A 97 33.02 -1.47 -26.77
N ALA A 98 34.09 -1.42 -25.97
CA ALA A 98 35.36 -0.72 -26.25
C ALA A 98 36.54 -1.70 -26.32
#